data_AF-A0A8T4M7W0-F1
#
_entry.id   AF-A0A8T4M7W0-F1
#
_cell.length_a   1.000
_cell.length_b   1.000
_cell.length_c   1.000
_cell.angle_alpha   90.00
_cell.angle_beta   90.00
_cell.angle_gamma   90.00
#
_symmetry.space_group_name_H-M   'P 1'
#
loop_
_entity.id
_entity.type
_entity.pdbx_description
1 polymer ?
#
loop_
_entity_poly.entity_id
_entity_poly.type
_entity_poly.pdbx_seq_one_letter_code
_entity_poly.pdbx_strand_id
1 'polypeptide(L)'
;MSINIPNNHKKLPEELLTEKEIIRIIQHCKTIRDKALISTLAESGCRVSEIGTMKIKHISFEEYGARLVVNGKTGMRKILVINSAPYLQEWINQHPFNEDSEAFLWCGQNTKTISYARIMSILKTASKRAEIKKRIYLHLLRHSRATLLANKMSDSALKHYLGWTQSSKMAGIYIHMSGKETDETILEMNGIRVEKEKKEPLMKPKKCLKCKTTNEATNRFCKICGFPLDKKESEMLIENDLKRSQADEIMNKLLKDKEILNLIKKKIS
;
A
#
# COMPACT_ATOMS: atom_id res chain seq x y z
N MET A 1 -46.42 10.76 16.48
CA MET A 1 -45.27 9.92 16.87
C MET A 1 -44.11 10.24 15.95
N SER A 2 -43.11 10.96 16.44
CA SER A 2 -41.92 11.29 15.67
C SER A 2 -41.14 10.00 15.38
N ILE A 3 -41.12 9.58 14.12
CA ILE A 3 -40.37 8.41 13.67
C ILE A 3 -38.89 8.77 13.80
N ASN A 4 -38.24 8.19 14.80
CA ASN A 4 -36.82 8.35 15.04
C ASN A 4 -36.08 7.50 13.99
N ILE A 5 -35.73 8.12 12.85
CA ILE A 5 -34.93 7.48 11.80
C ILE A 5 -33.54 7.25 12.39
N PRO A 6 -33.04 6.00 12.47
CA PRO A 6 -31.72 5.74 13.01
C PRO A 6 -30.68 6.50 12.19
N ASN A 7 -29.90 7.33 12.87
CA ASN A 7 -28.86 8.17 12.28
C ASN A 7 -27.75 7.29 11.70
N ASN A 8 -27.95 6.83 10.47
CA ASN A 8 -27.02 5.96 9.77
C ASN A 8 -25.88 6.85 9.27
N HIS A 9 -24.90 7.11 10.14
CA HIS A 9 -23.64 7.81 9.81
C HIS A 9 -22.84 7.02 8.77
N LYS A 10 -23.35 6.95 7.53
CA LYS A 10 -22.61 6.48 6.37
C LYS A 10 -21.51 7.49 6.12
N LYS A 11 -20.27 7.01 6.09
CA LYS A 11 -19.14 7.85 5.68
C LYS A 11 -19.32 8.23 4.23
N LEU A 12 -19.17 9.51 3.96
CA LEU A 12 -19.10 9.98 2.58
C LEU A 12 -17.87 9.36 1.91
N PRO A 13 -17.94 8.97 0.62
CA PRO A 13 -16.79 8.45 -0.12
C PRO A 13 -15.54 9.34 -0.02
N GLU A 14 -15.74 10.66 0.11
CA GLU A 14 -14.70 11.66 0.29
C GLU A 14 -13.93 11.51 1.60
N GLU A 15 -14.54 10.95 2.65
CA GLU A 15 -13.86 10.69 3.91
C GLU A 15 -12.93 9.48 3.85
N LEU A 16 -13.15 8.56 2.90
CA LEU A 16 -12.38 7.33 2.76
C LEU A 16 -11.06 7.60 2.06
N LEU A 17 -10.02 6.89 2.49
CA LEU A 17 -8.74 6.89 1.80
C LEU A 17 -8.84 6.16 0.46
N THR A 18 -8.34 6.81 -0.58
CA THR A 18 -8.13 6.24 -1.92
C THR A 18 -6.82 5.43 -1.94
N GLU A 19 -6.68 4.57 -2.94
CA GLU A 19 -5.46 3.78 -3.14
C GLU A 19 -4.21 4.67 -3.31
N LYS A 20 -4.34 5.80 -4.04
CA LYS A 20 -3.26 6.79 -4.20
C LYS A 20 -2.84 7.41 -2.87
N GLU A 21 -3.81 7.73 -2.00
CA GLU A 21 -3.51 8.28 -0.67
C GLU A 21 -2.82 7.25 0.22
N ILE A 22 -3.26 5.98 0.18
CA ILE A 22 -2.61 4.90 0.93
C ILE A 22 -1.15 4.73 0.49
N ILE A 23 -0.88 4.70 -0.82
CA ILE A 23 0.48 4.62 -1.37
C ILE A 23 1.33 5.80 -0.88
N ARG A 24 0.80 7.03 -0.94
CA ARG A 24 1.51 8.21 -0.43
C ARG A 24 1.80 8.10 1.07
N ILE A 25 0.85 7.64 1.88
CA ILE A 25 1.07 7.44 3.32
C ILE A 25 2.23 6.46 3.55
N ILE A 26 2.24 5.33 2.83
CA ILE A 26 3.29 4.30 2.96
C ILE A 26 4.66 4.87 2.54
N GLN A 27 4.74 5.64 1.45
CA GLN A 27 5.98 6.30 1.03
C GLN A 27 6.58 7.21 2.11
N HIS A 28 5.74 7.83 2.95
CA HIS A 28 6.16 8.76 4.00
C HIS A 28 6.34 8.08 5.37
N CYS A 29 6.18 6.76 5.46
CA CYS A 29 6.61 6.00 6.64
C CYS A 29 8.15 6.00 6.77
N LYS A 30 8.68 6.10 7.99
CA LYS A 30 10.13 6.24 8.22
C LYS A 30 10.89 4.93 8.08
N THR A 31 10.29 3.84 8.55
CA THR A 31 10.98 2.55 8.67
C THR A 31 10.29 1.50 7.81
N ILE A 32 11.03 0.47 7.45
CA ILE A 32 10.51 -0.67 6.68
C ILE A 32 9.39 -1.39 7.45
N ARG A 33 9.55 -1.56 8.78
CA ARG A 33 8.48 -2.03 9.67
C ARG A 33 7.21 -1.22 9.53
N ASP A 34 7.32 0.11 9.62
CA ASP A 34 6.15 0.98 9.59
C ASP A 34 5.46 0.94 8.20
N LYS A 35 6.24 0.85 7.11
CA LYS A 35 5.70 0.63 5.76
C LYS A 35 4.92 -0.69 5.68
N ALA A 36 5.51 -1.79 6.14
CA ALA A 36 4.89 -3.11 6.15
C ALA A 36 3.62 -3.14 7.00
N LEU A 37 3.66 -2.53 8.19
CA LEU A 37 2.52 -2.42 9.10
C LEU A 37 1.34 -1.67 8.48
N ILE A 38 1.57 -0.46 7.93
CA ILE A 38 0.50 0.34 7.33
C ILE A 38 -0.04 -0.30 6.05
N SER A 39 0.84 -0.85 5.21
CA SER A 39 0.46 -1.62 4.02
C SER A 39 -0.47 -2.78 4.41
N THR A 40 -0.06 -3.59 5.41
CA THR A 40 -0.81 -4.76 5.88
C THR A 40 -2.17 -4.37 6.45
N LEU A 41 -2.25 -3.32 7.28
CA LEU A 41 -3.52 -2.81 7.81
C LEU A 41 -4.46 -2.34 6.70
N ALA A 42 -3.92 -1.66 5.68
CA ALA A 42 -4.68 -1.15 4.56
C ALA A 42 -5.24 -2.25 3.64
N GLU A 43 -4.43 -3.26 3.30
CA GLU A 43 -4.86 -4.33 2.39
C GLU A 43 -5.71 -5.40 3.09
N SER A 44 -5.31 -5.84 4.30
CA SER A 44 -6.05 -6.88 5.01
C SER A 44 -7.42 -6.40 5.49
N GLY A 45 -7.58 -5.09 5.73
CA GLY A 45 -8.76 -4.52 6.37
C GLY A 45 -8.99 -5.03 7.79
N CYS A 46 -8.01 -5.69 8.41
CA CYS A 46 -8.11 -6.23 9.77
C CYS A 46 -8.21 -5.13 10.82
N ARG A 47 -8.70 -5.51 12.01
CA ARG A 47 -8.60 -4.63 13.16
C ARG A 47 -7.14 -4.54 13.59
N VAL A 48 -6.73 -3.38 14.09
CA VAL A 48 -5.38 -3.22 14.64
C VAL A 48 -5.07 -4.16 15.78
N SER A 49 -6.07 -4.59 16.56
CA SER A 49 -5.85 -5.60 17.61
C SER A 49 -5.45 -6.96 17.05
N GLU A 50 -5.92 -7.31 15.86
CA GLU A 50 -5.60 -8.57 15.17
C GLU A 50 -4.20 -8.50 14.55
N ILE A 51 -3.84 -7.36 13.95
CA ILE A 51 -2.54 -7.18 13.31
C ILE A 51 -1.44 -6.85 14.32
N GLY A 52 -1.69 -5.91 15.22
CA GLY A 52 -0.69 -5.36 16.15
C GLY A 52 -0.12 -6.39 17.14
N THR A 53 -0.79 -7.51 17.37
CA THR A 53 -0.33 -8.59 18.25
C THR A 53 0.15 -9.83 17.48
N MET A 54 0.24 -9.74 16.15
CA MET A 54 0.67 -10.83 15.29
C MET A 54 2.13 -11.22 15.56
N LYS A 55 2.43 -12.51 15.39
CA LYS A 55 3.76 -13.11 15.49
C LYS A 55 4.24 -13.55 14.11
N ILE A 56 5.55 -13.78 13.96
CA ILE A 56 6.15 -14.20 12.69
C ILE A 56 5.50 -15.48 12.16
N LYS A 57 5.27 -16.48 13.03
CA LYS A 57 4.62 -17.76 12.66
C LYS A 57 3.23 -17.63 12.01
N HIS A 58 2.56 -16.48 12.17
CA HIS A 58 1.23 -16.27 11.58
C HIS A 58 1.29 -15.84 10.11
N ILE A 59 2.50 -15.74 9.52
CA ILE A 59 2.72 -15.37 8.14
C ILE A 59 3.32 -16.54 7.38
N SER A 60 2.71 -16.88 6.25
CA SER A 60 3.28 -17.80 5.26
C SER A 60 3.33 -17.12 3.90
N PHE A 61 4.53 -17.04 3.31
CA PHE A 61 4.68 -16.55 1.92
C PHE A 61 4.29 -17.64 0.93
N GLU A 62 3.53 -17.25 -0.09
CA GLU A 62 3.04 -18.10 -1.18
C GLU A 62 3.49 -17.49 -2.52
N GLU A 63 3.27 -18.20 -3.63
CA GLU A 63 3.73 -17.77 -4.97
C GLU A 63 3.29 -16.34 -5.35
N TYR A 64 2.05 -15.98 -5.01
CA TYR A 64 1.43 -14.71 -5.41
C TYR A 64 1.26 -13.71 -4.27
N GLY A 65 1.72 -14.00 -3.05
CA GLY A 65 1.49 -13.11 -1.91
C GLY A 65 1.90 -13.70 -0.57
N ALA A 66 1.28 -13.21 0.50
CA ALA A 66 1.43 -13.75 1.85
C ALA A 66 0.06 -14.05 2.44
N ARG A 67 -0.05 -15.17 3.14
CA ARG A 67 -1.24 -15.56 3.89
C ARG A 67 -1.03 -15.27 5.37
N LEU A 68 -1.96 -14.52 5.92
CA LEU A 68 -1.98 -14.09 7.32
C LEU A 68 -3.01 -14.91 8.07
N VAL A 69 -2.62 -15.51 9.19
CA VAL A 69 -3.53 -16.13 10.15
C VAL A 69 -3.86 -15.11 11.22
N VAL A 70 -5.12 -14.66 11.25
CA VAL A 70 -5.59 -13.68 12.24
C VAL A 70 -6.64 -14.32 13.14
N ASN A 71 -6.57 -14.01 14.44
CA ASN A 71 -7.57 -14.40 15.42
C ASN A 71 -8.31 -13.17 15.91
N GLY A 72 -9.64 -13.16 15.72
CA GLY A 72 -10.51 -12.07 16.15
C GLY A 72 -11.69 -12.57 16.96
N LYS A 73 -12.59 -11.65 17.32
CA LYS A 73 -13.83 -11.99 18.07
C LYS A 73 -14.72 -13.02 17.37
N THR A 74 -14.61 -13.14 16.05
CA THR A 74 -15.39 -14.04 15.20
C THR A 74 -14.66 -15.33 14.85
N GLY A 75 -13.53 -15.59 15.51
CA GLY A 75 -12.70 -16.78 15.29
C GLY A 75 -11.47 -16.50 14.45
N MET A 76 -10.75 -17.59 14.14
CA MET A 76 -9.56 -17.57 13.30
C MET A 76 -9.96 -17.57 11.82
N ARG A 77 -9.24 -16.77 11.03
CA ARG A 77 -9.39 -16.74 9.57
C ARG A 77 -8.04 -16.52 8.90
N LYS A 78 -7.96 -16.99 7.65
CA LYS A 78 -6.80 -16.80 6.78
C LYS A 78 -7.10 -15.69 5.77
N ILE A 79 -6.20 -14.73 5.63
CA ILE A 79 -6.33 -13.60 4.71
C ILE A 79 -5.15 -13.60 3.76
N LEU A 80 -5.43 -13.53 2.46
CA LEU A 80 -4.40 -13.36 1.44
C LEU A 80 -4.14 -11.87 1.24
N VAL A 81 -2.88 -11.46 1.34
CA VAL A 81 -2.38 -10.12 0.99
C VAL A 81 -1.36 -10.26 -0.13
N ILE A 82 -1.58 -9.55 -1.23
CA ILE A 82 -0.72 -9.58 -2.42
C ILE A 82 0.16 -8.34 -2.43
N ASN A 83 -0.46 -7.18 -2.22
CA ASN A 83 0.21 -5.88 -2.31
C ASN A 83 1.16 -5.63 -1.15
N SER A 84 0.84 -6.13 0.04
CA SER A 84 1.63 -6.05 1.25
C SER A 84 2.75 -7.07 1.32
N ALA A 85 2.69 -8.14 0.52
CA ALA A 85 3.67 -9.23 0.59
C ALA A 85 5.12 -8.77 0.40
N PRO A 86 5.48 -7.91 -0.59
CA PRO A 86 6.85 -7.43 -0.73
C PRO A 86 7.34 -6.64 0.48
N TYR A 87 6.47 -5.83 1.10
CA TYR A 87 6.81 -5.06 2.29
C TYR A 87 7.00 -5.95 3.52
N LEU A 88 6.12 -6.95 3.67
CA LEU A 88 6.23 -7.96 4.75
C LEU A 88 7.52 -8.76 4.62
N GLN A 89 7.86 -9.18 3.40
CA GLN A 89 9.08 -9.94 3.14
C GLN A 89 10.32 -9.11 3.47
N GLU A 90 10.36 -7.86 3.02
CA GLU A 90 11.46 -6.95 3.33
C GLU A 90 11.61 -6.73 4.83
N TRP A 91 10.49 -6.56 5.55
CA TRP A 91 10.51 -6.40 6.99
C TRP A 91 10.99 -7.65 7.73
N ILE A 92 10.48 -8.84 7.37
CA ILE A 92 10.88 -10.11 8.00
C ILE A 92 12.37 -10.37 7.78
N ASN A 93 12.90 -10.09 6.58
CA ASN A 93 14.33 -10.25 6.29
C ASN A 93 15.22 -9.38 7.20
N GLN A 94 14.75 -8.22 7.64
CA GLN A 94 15.47 -7.30 8.51
C GLN A 94 14.99 -7.33 9.97
N HIS A 95 14.12 -8.29 10.30
CA HIS A 95 13.54 -8.37 11.64
C HIS A 95 14.61 -8.81 12.65
N PRO A 96 14.76 -8.13 13.80
CA PRO A 96 15.84 -8.40 14.75
C PRO A 96 15.78 -9.80 15.38
N PHE A 97 14.61 -10.43 15.33
CA PHE A 97 14.34 -11.79 15.82
C PHE A 97 13.73 -12.67 14.72
N ASN A 98 14.23 -12.57 13.48
CA ASN A 98 13.67 -13.27 12.32
C ASN A 98 13.71 -14.80 12.43
N GLU A 99 14.63 -15.36 13.22
CA GLU A 99 14.72 -16.80 13.50
C GLU A 99 13.72 -17.29 14.56
N ASP A 100 13.17 -16.38 15.39
CA ASP A 100 12.18 -16.73 16.40
C ASP A 100 10.76 -16.57 15.86
N SER A 101 10.15 -17.69 15.49
CA SER A 101 8.77 -17.72 14.98
C SER A 101 7.72 -17.21 15.99
N GLU A 102 8.02 -17.25 17.30
CA GLU A 102 7.15 -16.76 18.37
C GLU A 102 7.32 -15.26 18.66
N ALA A 103 8.32 -14.60 18.06
CA ALA A 103 8.53 -13.18 18.19
C ALA A 103 7.34 -12.39 17.62
N PHE A 104 7.02 -11.27 18.26
CA PHE A 104 6.04 -10.33 17.73
C PHE A 104 6.54 -9.74 16.43
N LEU A 105 5.69 -9.77 15.40
CA LEU A 105 5.99 -9.27 14.07
C LEU A 105 6.31 -7.77 14.10
N TRP A 106 5.67 -7.01 14.98
CA TRP A 106 5.83 -5.55 15.05
C TRP A 106 6.60 -5.16 16.30
N CYS A 107 7.91 -5.32 16.28
CA CYS A 107 8.78 -4.97 17.40
C CYS A 107 9.84 -3.92 17.03
N GLY A 108 10.51 -3.37 18.05
CA GLY A 108 11.71 -2.55 17.88
C GLY A 108 12.95 -3.42 18.08
N GLN A 109 13.96 -2.89 18.78
CA GLN A 109 15.13 -3.67 19.21
C GLN A 109 14.85 -4.57 20.43
N ASN A 110 13.63 -4.54 20.96
CA ASN A 110 13.20 -5.37 22.07
C ASN A 110 12.15 -6.38 21.59
N THR A 111 11.94 -7.42 22.39
CA THR A 111 10.96 -8.49 22.09
C THR A 111 9.51 -8.08 22.29
N LYS A 112 9.24 -6.82 22.69
CA LYS A 112 7.89 -6.32 22.97
C LYS A 112 7.23 -5.81 21.70
N THR A 113 5.93 -6.11 21.54
CA THR A 113 5.13 -5.50 20.47
C THR A 113 4.96 -4.00 20.67
N ILE A 114 4.84 -3.26 19.58
CA ILE A 114 4.46 -1.85 19.59
C ILE A 114 3.03 -1.66 20.13
N SER A 115 2.83 -0.59 20.90
CA SER A 115 1.52 -0.28 21.47
C SER A 115 0.54 0.24 20.40
N TYR A 116 -0.76 0.12 20.68
CA TYR A 116 -1.82 0.74 19.86
C TYR A 116 -1.58 2.23 19.62
N ALA A 117 -1.17 2.96 20.67
CA ALA A 117 -0.87 4.39 20.60
C ALA A 117 0.30 4.65 19.62
N ARG A 118 1.31 3.78 19.61
CA ARG A 118 2.42 3.88 18.67
C ARG A 118 1.97 3.64 17.23
N ILE A 119 1.14 2.63 16.98
CA ILE A 119 0.58 2.36 15.65
C ILE A 119 -0.25 3.56 15.16
N MET A 120 -1.11 4.12 16.01
CA MET A 120 -1.88 5.32 15.69
C MET A 120 -0.98 6.52 15.38
N SER A 121 0.09 6.71 16.17
CA SER A 121 1.07 7.77 15.95
C SER A 121 1.79 7.61 14.62
N ILE A 122 2.25 6.39 14.27
CA ILE A 122 2.87 6.08 12.97
C ILE A 122 1.95 6.51 11.83
N LEU A 123 0.69 6.07 11.86
CA LEU A 123 -0.29 6.38 10.82
C LEU A 123 -0.53 7.90 10.71
N LYS A 124 -0.75 8.61 11.84
CA LYS A 124 -0.98 10.06 11.84
C LYS A 124 0.23 10.84 11.33
N THR A 125 1.43 10.51 11.80
CA THR A 125 2.65 11.22 11.41
C THR A 125 3.05 10.94 9.95
N ALA A 126 2.81 9.73 9.44
CA ALA A 126 2.99 9.43 8.02
C ALA A 126 1.96 10.17 7.16
N SER A 127 0.69 10.20 7.59
CA SER A 127 -0.38 10.91 6.87
C SER A 127 -0.18 12.42 6.83
N LYS A 128 0.31 13.02 7.94
CA LYS A 128 0.68 14.44 7.97
C LYS A 128 1.78 14.76 6.97
N ARG A 129 2.81 13.90 6.88
CA ARG A 129 3.91 14.06 5.92
C ARG A 129 3.50 13.83 4.48
N ALA A 130 2.52 12.97 4.25
CA ALA A 130 1.90 12.75 2.95
C ALA A 130 0.83 13.81 2.60
N GLU A 131 0.67 14.85 3.43
CA GLU A 131 -0.27 15.97 3.23
C GLU A 131 -1.74 15.53 3.08
N ILE A 132 -2.12 14.47 3.79
CA ILE A 132 -3.50 13.98 3.78
C ILE A 132 -4.35 14.83 4.71
N LYS A 133 -5.32 15.56 4.14
CA LYS A 133 -6.21 16.47 4.88
C LYS A 133 -7.37 15.75 5.60
N LYS A 134 -7.65 14.49 5.27
CA LYS A 134 -8.74 13.70 5.84
C LYS A 134 -8.49 13.39 7.32
N ARG A 135 -9.55 13.23 8.11
CA ARG A 135 -9.44 12.82 9.52
C ARG A 135 -8.93 11.38 9.64
N ILE A 136 -7.68 11.22 10.04
CA ILE A 136 -7.02 9.90 10.10
C ILE A 136 -7.20 9.19 11.44
N TYR A 137 -7.57 7.92 11.36
CA TYR A 137 -7.60 6.95 12.46
C TYR A 137 -7.56 5.52 11.91
N LEU A 138 -7.24 4.53 12.74
CA LEU A 138 -6.94 3.17 12.29
C LEU A 138 -8.11 2.46 11.59
N HIS A 139 -9.33 2.62 12.11
CA HIS A 139 -10.51 2.02 11.48
C HIS A 139 -10.82 2.63 10.10
N LEU A 140 -10.28 3.80 9.74
CA LEU A 140 -10.47 4.38 8.41
C LEU A 140 -9.88 3.50 7.31
N LEU A 141 -8.71 2.89 7.54
CA LEU A 141 -8.09 1.94 6.60
C LEU A 141 -9.03 0.76 6.33
N ARG A 142 -9.67 0.24 7.38
CA ARG A 142 -10.66 -0.83 7.28
C ARG A 142 -11.91 -0.39 6.52
N HIS A 143 -12.43 0.81 6.78
CA HIS A 143 -13.57 1.34 6.04
C HIS A 143 -13.26 1.46 4.55
N SER A 144 -12.10 2.05 4.21
CA SER A 144 -11.63 2.16 2.83
C SER A 144 -11.53 0.80 2.14
N ARG A 145 -10.95 -0.20 2.83
CA ARG A 145 -10.84 -1.55 2.29
C ARG A 145 -12.21 -2.22 2.13
N ALA A 146 -13.12 -2.05 3.09
CA ALA A 146 -14.47 -2.61 3.02
C ALA A 146 -15.25 -2.04 1.82
N THR A 147 -15.22 -0.72 1.61
CA THR A 147 -15.84 -0.10 0.44
C THR A 147 -15.26 -0.61 -0.87
N LEU A 148 -13.92 -0.73 -0.96
CA LEU A 148 -13.27 -1.25 -2.17
C LEU A 148 -13.68 -2.70 -2.50
N LEU A 149 -13.85 -3.53 -1.46
CA LEU A 149 -14.21 -4.94 -1.61
C LEU A 149 -15.70 -5.16 -1.81
N ALA A 150 -16.56 -4.30 -1.28
CA ALA A 150 -18.01 -4.40 -1.42
C ALA A 150 -18.46 -4.39 -2.89
N ASN A 151 -17.74 -3.69 -3.76
CA ASN A 151 -18.02 -3.66 -5.20
C ASN A 151 -17.47 -4.90 -5.95
N LYS A 152 -16.77 -5.80 -5.27
CA LYS A 152 -16.02 -6.92 -5.90
C LYS A 152 -16.34 -8.29 -5.29
N MET A 153 -17.02 -8.32 -4.16
CA MET A 153 -17.27 -9.54 -3.38
C MET A 153 -18.74 -9.62 -3.02
N SER A 154 -19.25 -10.85 -2.93
CA SER A 154 -20.56 -11.09 -2.32
C SER A 154 -20.57 -10.68 -0.85
N ASP A 155 -21.76 -10.39 -0.32
CA ASP A 155 -21.96 -10.04 1.09
C ASP A 155 -21.34 -11.07 2.05
N SER A 156 -21.55 -12.37 1.80
CA SER A 156 -20.99 -13.44 2.62
C SER A 156 -19.46 -13.50 2.57
N ALA A 157 -18.87 -13.35 1.39
CA ALA A 157 -17.43 -13.34 1.20
C ALA A 157 -16.78 -12.12 1.88
N LEU A 158 -17.40 -10.94 1.75
CA LEU A 158 -16.95 -9.71 2.41
C LEU A 158 -16.98 -9.85 3.93
N LYS A 159 -18.08 -10.39 4.48
CA LYS A 159 -18.22 -10.66 5.92
C LYS A 159 -17.13 -11.61 6.42
N HIS A 160 -16.91 -12.71 5.69
CA HIS A 160 -15.85 -13.67 6.04
C HIS A 160 -14.46 -13.00 6.02
N TYR A 161 -14.13 -12.28 4.94
CA TYR A 161 -12.84 -11.61 4.78
C TYR A 161 -12.55 -10.61 5.92
N LEU A 162 -13.53 -9.75 6.23
CA LEU A 162 -13.39 -8.73 7.26
C LEU A 162 -13.59 -9.27 8.68
N GLY A 163 -14.02 -10.53 8.86
CA GLY A 163 -14.27 -11.11 10.18
C GLY A 163 -15.53 -10.55 10.85
N TRP A 164 -16.61 -10.41 10.07
CA TRP A 164 -17.97 -10.19 10.57
C TRP A 164 -18.73 -11.52 10.62
N THR A 165 -19.68 -11.64 11.56
CA THR A 165 -20.60 -12.79 11.56
C THR A 165 -21.51 -12.74 10.33
N GLN A 166 -21.98 -13.90 9.87
CA GLN A 166 -22.88 -13.96 8.70
C GLN A 166 -24.20 -13.23 8.96
N SER A 167 -24.67 -13.20 10.21
CA SER A 167 -25.83 -12.43 10.67
C SER A 167 -25.61 -10.92 10.77
N SER A 168 -24.37 -10.43 10.58
CA SER A 168 -24.06 -9.00 10.75
C SER A 168 -24.69 -8.15 9.65
N LYS A 169 -25.24 -6.98 10.03
CA LYS A 169 -25.71 -5.96 9.08
C LYS A 169 -24.59 -5.08 8.50
N MET A 170 -23.34 -5.30 8.94
CA MET A 170 -22.23 -4.38 8.69
C MET A 170 -21.84 -4.27 7.21
N ALA A 171 -21.94 -5.36 6.44
CA ALA A 171 -21.64 -5.34 5.02
C ALA A 171 -22.60 -4.46 4.20
N GLY A 172 -23.89 -4.43 4.58
CA GLY A 172 -24.89 -3.56 3.97
C GLY A 172 -24.64 -2.05 4.13
N ILE A 173 -23.68 -1.64 4.96
CA ILE A 173 -23.23 -0.24 5.03
C ILE A 173 -22.42 0.14 3.78
N TYR A 174 -21.68 -0.81 3.21
CA TYR A 174 -20.73 -0.60 2.10
C TYR A 174 -21.25 -1.11 0.77
N ILE A 175 -22.15 -2.10 0.79
CA ILE A 175 -22.77 -2.64 -0.42
C ILE A 175 -23.83 -1.64 -0.88
N HIS A 176 -23.59 -1.04 -2.04
CA HIS A 176 -24.52 -0.16 -2.72
C HIS A 176 -24.92 -0.85 -4.02
N MET A 177 -25.96 -1.70 -3.99
CA MET A 177 -26.47 -2.25 -5.24
C MET A 177 -27.09 -1.11 -6.05
N SER A 178 -26.50 -0.83 -7.21
CA SER A 178 -27.11 0.08 -8.18
C SER A 178 -27.96 -0.73 -9.19
N GLY A 179 -29.06 -0.17 -9.70
CA GLY A 179 -29.88 -0.85 -10.72
C GLY A 179 -29.05 -1.28 -11.94
N LYS A 180 -28.02 -0.49 -12.28
CA LYS A 180 -27.06 -0.79 -13.34
C LYS A 180 -26.28 -2.09 -13.13
N GLU A 181 -25.92 -2.42 -11.89
CA GLU A 181 -25.23 -3.69 -11.57
C GLU A 181 -26.16 -4.89 -11.72
N THR A 182 -27.46 -4.71 -11.42
CA THR A 182 -28.49 -5.73 -11.65
C THR A 182 -28.65 -5.99 -13.15
N ASP A 183 -28.74 -4.93 -13.95
CA ASP A 183 -28.86 -5.03 -15.40
C ASP A 183 -27.62 -5.70 -16.01
N GLU A 184 -26.41 -5.30 -15.59
CA GLU A 184 -25.16 -5.96 -16.00
C GLU A 184 -25.13 -7.45 -15.64
N THR A 185 -25.62 -7.82 -14.44
CA THR A 185 -25.70 -9.22 -14.03
C THR A 185 -26.67 -10.01 -14.89
N ILE A 186 -27.84 -9.43 -15.20
CA ILE A 186 -28.84 -10.04 -16.10
C ILE A 186 -28.26 -10.19 -17.52
N LEU A 187 -27.56 -9.18 -18.03
CA LEU A 187 -26.89 -9.23 -19.32
C LEU A 187 -25.85 -10.36 -19.37
N GLU A 188 -25.00 -10.47 -18.34
CA GLU A 188 -24.02 -11.55 -18.21
C GLU A 188 -24.68 -12.94 -18.16
N MET A 189 -25.79 -13.09 -17.42
CA MET A 189 -26.58 -14.35 -17.36
C MET A 189 -27.16 -14.74 -18.72
N ASN A 190 -27.47 -13.76 -19.57
CA ASN A 190 -27.97 -13.97 -20.94
C ASN A 190 -26.85 -14.03 -21.98
N GLY A 191 -25.59 -14.17 -21.55
CA GLY A 191 -24.42 -14.31 -22.44
C GLY A 191 -23.94 -13.01 -23.08
N ILE A 192 -24.50 -11.86 -22.70
CA ILE A 192 -24.10 -10.55 -23.20
C ILE A 192 -22.96 -10.04 -22.31
N ARG A 193 -21.73 -10.07 -22.86
CA ARG A 193 -20.55 -9.59 -22.14
C ARG A 193 -20.46 -8.07 -22.23
N VAL A 194 -20.62 -7.41 -21.09
CA VAL A 194 -20.29 -6.00 -20.95
C VAL A 194 -18.78 -5.85 -20.77
N GLU A 195 -18.09 -5.20 -21.70
CA GLU A 195 -16.68 -4.88 -21.54
C GLU A 195 -16.50 -3.87 -20.41
N LYS A 196 -16.01 -4.35 -19.27
CA LYS A 196 -15.65 -3.49 -18.13
C LYS A 196 -14.24 -2.94 -18.36
N GLU A 197 -14.09 -1.61 -18.33
CA GLU A 197 -12.78 -0.97 -18.26
C GLU A 197 -12.05 -1.45 -17.00
N LYS A 198 -11.10 -2.37 -17.16
CA LYS A 198 -10.25 -2.85 -16.06
C LYS A 198 -9.22 -1.78 -15.75
N LYS A 199 -9.53 -0.88 -14.81
CA LYS A 199 -8.51 -0.03 -14.19
C LYS A 199 -7.54 -0.91 -13.41
N GLU A 200 -6.27 -0.90 -13.79
CA GLU A 200 -5.25 -1.63 -13.07
C GLU A 200 -5.12 -1.12 -11.62
N PRO A 201 -5.00 -2.01 -10.62
CA PRO A 201 -4.83 -1.61 -9.23
C PRO A 201 -3.48 -0.91 -9.04
N LEU A 202 -3.49 0.27 -8.41
CA LEU A 202 -2.30 1.12 -8.26
C LEU A 202 -1.30 0.56 -7.24
N MET A 203 -1.77 -0.24 -6.29
CA MET A 203 -0.95 -0.78 -5.20
C MET A 203 -0.33 -2.14 -5.53
N LYS A 204 -0.40 -2.59 -6.79
CA LYS A 204 0.15 -3.87 -7.23
C LYS A 204 1.69 -3.89 -7.11
N PRO A 205 2.29 -5.00 -6.63
CA PRO A 205 3.73 -5.20 -6.69
C PRO A 205 4.27 -5.10 -8.13
N LYS A 206 5.43 -4.49 -8.30
CA LYS A 206 6.06 -4.29 -9.61
C LYS A 206 7.15 -5.34 -9.86
N LYS A 207 7.07 -6.07 -10.98
CA LYS A 207 8.11 -7.02 -11.38
C LYS A 207 9.17 -6.29 -12.19
N CYS A 208 10.44 -6.41 -11.78
CA CYS A 208 11.55 -5.80 -12.52
C CYS A 208 11.74 -6.48 -13.88
N LEU A 209 11.81 -5.71 -14.96
CA LEU A 209 12.03 -6.25 -16.31
C LEU A 209 13.45 -6.81 -16.50
N LYS A 210 14.43 -6.32 -15.73
CA LYS A 210 15.83 -6.74 -15.81
C LYS A 210 16.12 -7.99 -14.99
N CYS A 211 15.92 -7.94 -13.67
CA CYS A 211 16.27 -9.04 -12.75
C CYS A 211 15.08 -9.89 -12.27
N LYS A 212 13.85 -9.59 -12.73
CA LYS A 212 12.61 -10.30 -12.37
C LYS A 212 12.19 -10.23 -10.90
N THR A 213 12.96 -9.57 -10.04
CA THR A 213 12.59 -9.34 -8.63
C THR A 213 11.27 -8.60 -8.49
N THR A 214 10.45 -9.04 -7.53
CA THR A 214 9.21 -8.36 -7.14
C THR A 214 9.53 -7.21 -6.18
N ASN A 215 9.06 -6.01 -6.52
CA ASN A 215 9.28 -4.79 -5.78
C ASN A 215 7.97 -4.28 -5.19
N GLU A 216 8.08 -3.53 -4.10
CA GLU A 216 6.99 -2.76 -3.50
C GLU A 216 6.36 -1.82 -4.52
N ALA A 217 5.04 -1.60 -4.45
CA ALA A 217 4.35 -0.66 -5.33
C ALA A 217 4.90 0.77 -5.21
N THR A 218 5.45 1.13 -4.04
CA THR A 218 6.04 2.44 -3.79
C THR A 218 7.43 2.64 -4.37
N ASN A 219 8.10 1.56 -4.81
CA ASN A 219 9.45 1.65 -5.34
C ASN A 219 9.45 2.27 -6.74
N ARG A 220 10.35 3.24 -6.92
CA ARG A 220 10.67 3.87 -8.21
C ARG A 220 11.74 3.08 -8.98
N PHE A 221 12.66 2.46 -8.24
CA PHE A 221 13.76 1.65 -8.77
C PHE A 221 13.74 0.25 -8.16
N CYS A 222 14.27 -0.71 -8.90
CA CYS A 222 14.42 -2.07 -8.41
C CYS A 222 15.36 -2.12 -7.20
N LYS A 223 14.91 -2.77 -6.12
CA LYS A 223 15.67 -2.88 -4.87
C LYS A 223 16.97 -3.70 -4.99
N ILE A 224 17.11 -4.52 -6.04
CA ILE A 224 18.28 -5.38 -6.26
C ILE A 224 19.22 -4.80 -7.32
N CYS A 225 18.70 -4.44 -8.49
CA CYS A 225 19.55 -4.05 -9.64
C CYS A 225 19.47 -2.57 -10.02
N GLY A 226 18.70 -1.75 -9.29
CA GLY A 226 18.55 -0.32 -9.56
C GLY A 226 17.75 0.04 -10.82
N PHE A 227 17.28 -0.93 -11.60
CA PHE A 227 16.53 -0.68 -12.84
C PHE A 227 15.25 0.13 -12.58
N PRO A 228 14.94 1.18 -13.36
CA PRO A 228 13.72 1.97 -13.19
C PRO A 228 12.48 1.10 -13.40
N LEU A 229 11.51 1.20 -12.50
CA LEU A 229 10.30 0.38 -12.52
C LEU A 229 9.11 1.05 -13.23
N ASP A 230 9.22 2.35 -13.47
CA ASP A 230 8.19 3.18 -14.06
C ASP A 230 8.71 3.86 -15.34
N LYS A 231 7.80 4.07 -16.29
CA LYS A 231 8.14 4.75 -17.55
C LYS A 231 8.64 6.17 -17.31
N LYS A 232 7.95 6.91 -16.44
CA LYS A 232 8.31 8.31 -16.09
C LYS A 232 9.72 8.41 -15.51
N GLU A 233 10.07 7.48 -14.62
CA GLU A 233 11.38 7.40 -13.99
C GLU A 233 12.48 7.07 -15.03
N SER A 234 12.15 6.22 -16.00
CA SER A 234 13.04 5.92 -17.13
C SER A 234 13.24 7.15 -18.02
N GLU A 235 12.16 7.85 -18.37
CA GLU A 235 12.19 9.10 -19.15
C GLU A 235 13.03 10.18 -18.44
N MET A 236 12.84 10.35 -17.11
CA MET A 236 13.59 11.30 -16.31
C MET A 236 15.09 10.99 -16.23
N LEU A 237 15.47 9.72 -16.14
CA LEU A 237 16.88 9.31 -16.18
C LEU A 237 17.53 9.64 -17.52
N ILE A 238 16.84 9.32 -18.63
CA ILE A 238 17.31 9.63 -19.98
C ILE A 238 17.49 11.14 -20.16
N GLU A 239 16.52 11.94 -19.69
CA GLU A 239 16.59 13.41 -19.76
C GLU A 239 17.79 13.95 -18.96
N ASN A 240 18.02 13.43 -17.76
CA ASN A 240 19.16 13.85 -16.92
C ASN A 240 20.51 13.47 -17.55
N ASP A 241 20.63 12.29 -18.15
CA ASP A 241 21.85 11.86 -18.83
C ASP A 241 22.10 12.71 -20.09
N LEU A 242 21.05 13.07 -20.83
CA LEU A 242 21.16 13.98 -21.98
C LEU A 242 21.67 15.37 -21.54
N LYS A 243 21.12 15.92 -20.45
CA LYS A 243 21.58 17.20 -19.87
C LYS A 243 23.03 17.14 -19.41
N ARG A 244 23.46 16.02 -18.81
CA ARG A 244 24.87 15.80 -18.43
C ARG A 244 25.78 15.79 -19.66
N SER A 245 25.42 15.04 -20.69
CA SER A 245 26.19 14.99 -21.94
C SER A 245 26.31 16.37 -22.60
N GLN A 246 25.24 17.18 -22.58
CA GLN A 246 25.29 18.56 -23.07
C GLN A 246 26.22 19.44 -22.24
N ALA A 247 26.17 19.32 -20.91
CA ALA A 247 27.06 20.05 -20.01
C ALA A 247 28.53 19.68 -20.23
N ASP A 248 28.83 18.39 -20.42
CA ASP A 248 30.17 17.90 -20.73
C ASP A 248 30.68 18.43 -22.08
N GLU A 249 29.81 18.50 -23.10
CA GLU A 249 30.18 19.07 -24.39
C GLU A 249 30.51 20.57 -24.29
N ILE A 250 29.70 21.33 -23.54
CA ILE A 250 29.95 22.74 -23.27
C ILE A 250 31.26 22.91 -22.49
N MET A 251 31.47 22.11 -21.44
CA MET A 251 32.70 22.14 -20.65
C MET A 251 33.93 21.86 -21.51
N ASN A 252 33.87 20.86 -22.38
CA ASN A 252 34.95 20.55 -23.31
C ASN A 252 35.22 21.69 -24.31
N LYS A 253 34.20 22.42 -24.74
CA LYS A 253 34.37 23.63 -25.58
C LYS A 253 35.04 24.75 -24.79
N LEU A 254 34.59 25.02 -23.56
CA LEU A 254 35.18 26.04 -22.68
C LEU A 254 36.65 25.76 -22.33
N LEU A 255 37.00 24.49 -22.09
CA LEU A 255 38.38 24.08 -21.81
C LEU A 255 39.32 24.17 -23.02
N LYS A 256 38.80 24.31 -24.24
CA LYS A 256 39.63 24.57 -25.44
C LYS A 256 39.93 26.06 -25.63
N ASP A 257 39.19 26.93 -24.94
CA ASP A 257 39.41 28.37 -24.98
C ASP A 257 40.61 28.76 -24.09
N LYS A 258 41.63 29.36 -24.69
CA LYS A 258 42.87 29.76 -24.01
C LYS A 258 42.66 30.87 -22.99
N GLU A 259 41.70 31.77 -23.20
CA GLU A 259 41.42 32.85 -22.24
C GLU A 259 40.78 32.28 -20.98
N ILE A 260 39.82 31.37 -21.13
CA ILE A 260 39.14 30.71 -20.03
C ILE A 260 40.11 29.84 -19.22
N LEU A 261 40.97 29.07 -19.89
CA LEU A 261 42.02 28.28 -19.23
C LEU A 261 42.95 29.16 -18.39
N ASN A 262 43.36 30.32 -18.90
CA ASN A 262 44.22 31.24 -18.17
C ASN A 262 43.49 31.86 -16.96
N LEU A 263 42.21 32.21 -17.09
CA LEU A 263 41.38 32.69 -15.98
C LEU A 263 41.21 31.64 -14.89
N ILE A 264 40.96 30.38 -15.28
CA ILE A 264 40.82 29.26 -14.33
C ILE A 264 42.15 29.02 -13.60
N LYS A 265 43.28 28.96 -14.32
CA LYS A 265 44.61 28.82 -13.72
C LYS A 265 44.92 29.91 -12.71
N LYS A 266 44.53 31.16 -13.01
CA LYS A 266 44.76 32.32 -12.14
C LYS A 266 43.90 32.33 -10.87
N LYS A 267 42.79 31.57 -10.82
CA LYS A 267 41.91 31.43 -9.66
C LYS A 267 42.18 30.19 -8.81
N ILE A 268 42.81 29.17 -9.38
CA ILE A 268 43.17 27.91 -8.69
C ILE A 268 44.59 27.96 -8.10
N SER A 269 45.42 28.92 -8.54
CA SER A 269 46.71 29.25 -7.92
C SER A 269 46.52 30.24 -6.78
#